data_AF-A0A7X7ALF2-F1
#
_entry.id   AF-A0A7X7ALF2-F1
#
_cell.length_a   1.000
_cell.length_b   1.000
_cell.length_c   1.000
_cell.angle_alpha   90.00
_cell.angle_beta   90.00
_cell.angle_gamma   90.00
#
_symmetry.space_group_name_H-M   'P 1'
#
loop_
_entity.id
_entity.type
_entity.pdbx_description
1 polymer ?
#
loop_
_entity_poly.entity_id
_entity_poly.type
_entity_poly.pdbx_seq_one_letter_code
_entity_poly.pdbx_strand_id
1 'polypeptide(L)'
;MVQDTTRFTEAENDPSISKEAAKPLIAELRSALLKAQYARLEKPRRSLLIVVAGIDGAGKGATINLINEWMDPRHIRTLAFNPPTPEEQEYPLLWRYWRELPPKGRTGIVFGSWYAPLFNLLMSKNPKRADIERLTSSIKDFEALLARDGVQVLE
;
A
#
# COMPACT_ATOMS: atom_id res chain seq x y z
N MET A 1 15.05 -22.33 0.02
CA MET A 1 14.65 -21.29 -0.96
C MET A 1 13.96 -21.96 -2.15
N VAL A 2 12.74 -22.48 -2.02
CA VAL A 2 11.85 -22.85 -3.14
C VAL A 2 10.44 -23.00 -2.55
N GLN A 3 9.73 -21.91 -2.22
CA GLN A 3 8.31 -22.02 -1.82
C GLN A 3 7.40 -20.85 -2.21
N ASP A 4 7.86 -19.84 -2.97
CA ASP A 4 7.02 -18.66 -3.25
C ASP A 4 7.04 -18.19 -4.72
N THR A 5 7.31 -19.11 -5.66
CA THR A 5 7.13 -18.84 -7.10
C THR A 5 5.67 -18.92 -7.54
N THR A 6 4.80 -19.59 -6.77
CA THR A 6 3.40 -19.85 -7.12
C THR A 6 2.56 -18.58 -7.28
N ARG A 7 2.77 -17.59 -6.41
CA ARG A 7 2.01 -16.31 -6.43
C ARG A 7 2.35 -15.43 -7.64
N PHE A 8 3.61 -15.43 -8.07
CA PHE A 8 4.01 -14.69 -9.28
C PHE A 8 3.52 -15.39 -10.54
N THR A 9 3.58 -16.72 -10.61
CA THR A 9 3.01 -17.47 -11.75
C THR A 9 1.49 -17.32 -11.88
N GLU A 10 0.77 -17.15 -10.78
CA GLU A 10 -0.67 -16.85 -10.83
C GLU A 10 -0.96 -15.44 -11.38
N ALA A 11 -0.14 -14.45 -11.00
CA ALA A 11 -0.25 -13.09 -11.53
C ALA A 11 0.16 -12.98 -13.01
N GLU A 12 1.09 -13.83 -13.48
CA GLU A 12 1.51 -13.92 -14.88
C GLU A 12 0.41 -14.43 -15.82
N ASN A 13 -0.59 -15.13 -15.31
CA ASN A 13 -1.71 -15.64 -16.12
C ASN A 13 -2.69 -14.53 -16.57
N ASP A 14 -2.47 -13.28 -16.15
CA ASP A 14 -3.28 -12.09 -16.44
C ASP A 14 -4.79 -12.41 -16.51
N PRO A 15 -5.39 -12.87 -15.40
CA PRO A 15 -6.76 -13.34 -15.40
C PRO A 15 -7.70 -12.21 -15.85
N SER A 16 -8.36 -12.42 -16.99
CA SER A 16 -9.24 -11.43 -17.60
C SER A 16 -10.71 -11.78 -17.38
N ILE A 17 -11.52 -10.74 -17.21
CA ILE A 17 -12.97 -10.82 -17.15
C ILE A 17 -13.56 -9.95 -18.26
N SER A 18 -14.61 -10.42 -18.95
CA SER A 18 -15.28 -9.61 -19.97
C SER A 18 -15.94 -8.39 -19.32
N LYS A 19 -16.06 -7.29 -20.07
CA LYS A 19 -16.67 -6.05 -19.57
C LYS A 19 -18.13 -6.28 -19.14
N GLU A 20 -18.84 -7.13 -19.86
CA GLU A 20 -20.24 -7.49 -19.61
C GLU A 20 -20.38 -8.25 -18.30
N ALA A 21 -19.47 -9.19 -18.01
CA ALA A 21 -19.46 -9.93 -16.75
C ALA A 21 -18.96 -9.07 -15.56
N ALA A 22 -18.02 -8.15 -15.80
CA ALA A 22 -17.46 -7.28 -14.76
C ALA A 22 -18.46 -6.20 -14.31
N LYS A 23 -19.29 -5.67 -15.21
CA LYS A 23 -20.19 -4.55 -14.93
C LYS A 23 -21.09 -4.74 -13.69
N PRO A 24 -21.82 -5.87 -13.52
CA PRO A 24 -22.63 -6.08 -12.32
C PRO A 24 -21.77 -6.21 -11.05
N LEU A 25 -20.63 -6.89 -11.12
CA LEU A 25 -19.70 -7.06 -9.99
C LEU A 25 -19.13 -5.71 -9.54
N ILE A 26 -18.75 -4.86 -10.49
CA ILE A 26 -18.25 -3.50 -10.22
C ILE A 26 -19.31 -2.66 -9.51
N ALA A 27 -20.57 -2.73 -9.94
CA ALA A 27 -21.65 -1.98 -9.31
C ALA A 27 -21.87 -2.40 -7.85
N GLU A 28 -21.84 -3.71 -7.58
CA GLU A 28 -21.93 -4.25 -6.22
C GLU A 28 -20.74 -3.83 -5.36
N LEU A 29 -19.52 -3.99 -5.89
CA LEU A 29 -18.28 -3.62 -5.20
C LEU A 29 -18.23 -2.13 -4.85
N ARG A 30 -18.62 -1.24 -5.77
CA ARG A 30 -18.71 0.21 -5.52
C ARG A 30 -19.60 0.50 -4.30
N SER A 31 -20.79 -0.09 -4.26
CA SER A 31 -21.71 0.09 -3.13
C SER A 31 -21.14 -0.46 -1.82
N ALA A 32 -20.52 -1.64 -1.87
CA ALA A 32 -19.91 -2.27 -0.71
C ALA A 32 -18.74 -1.45 -0.15
N LEU A 33 -17.87 -0.91 -1.00
CA LEU A 33 -16.73 -0.08 -0.60
C LEU A 33 -17.18 1.23 0.06
N LEU A 34 -18.18 1.92 -0.50
CA LEU A 34 -18.75 3.11 0.13
C LEU A 34 -19.35 2.79 1.50
N LYS A 35 -20.16 1.73 1.61
CA LYS A 35 -20.72 1.30 2.90
C LYS A 35 -19.61 0.98 3.92
N ALA A 36 -18.57 0.29 3.50
CA ALA A 36 -17.43 -0.04 4.36
C ALA A 36 -16.65 1.22 4.80
N GLN A 37 -16.49 2.20 3.91
CA GLN A 37 -15.85 3.48 4.23
C GLN A 37 -16.65 4.25 5.29
N TYR A 38 -17.96 4.38 5.11
CA TYR A 38 -18.82 5.08 6.07
C TYR A 38 -18.93 4.34 7.40
N ALA A 39 -19.04 3.01 7.39
CA ALA A 39 -19.01 2.22 8.63
C ALA A 39 -17.70 2.42 9.42
N ARG A 40 -16.56 2.59 8.72
CA ARG A 40 -15.27 2.90 9.35
C ARG A 40 -15.24 4.31 9.94
N LEU A 41 -15.89 5.27 9.30
CA LEU A 41 -16.00 6.64 9.80
C LEU A 41 -16.91 6.75 11.02
N GLU A 42 -18.03 6.02 11.03
CA GLU A 42 -18.97 5.99 12.16
C GLU A 42 -18.36 5.35 13.42
N LYS A 43 -17.48 4.36 13.24
CA LYS A 43 -16.81 3.65 14.33
C LYS A 43 -15.29 3.71 14.14
N PRO A 44 -14.64 4.87 14.38
CA PRO A 44 -13.24 5.11 14.06
C PRO A 44 -12.30 4.41 15.05
N ARG A 45 -12.21 3.08 14.97
CA ARG A 45 -11.31 2.26 15.79
C ARG A 45 -9.93 2.10 15.17
N ARG A 46 -9.87 2.06 13.85
CA ARG A 46 -8.65 1.84 13.07
C ARG A 46 -8.57 2.79 11.87
N SER A 47 -7.37 3.16 11.47
CA SER A 47 -7.13 3.73 10.14
C SER A 47 -6.83 2.61 9.14
N LEU A 48 -6.96 2.90 7.85
CA LEU A 48 -6.59 1.98 6.77
C LEU A 48 -5.45 2.60 5.96
N LEU A 49 -4.41 1.83 5.69
CA LEU A 49 -3.38 2.13 4.72
C LEU A 49 -3.45 1.11 3.60
N ILE A 50 -3.54 1.60 2.37
CA ILE A 50 -3.44 0.80 1.15
C ILE A 50 -2.07 1.13 0.55
N VAL A 51 -1.13 0.19 0.62
CA VAL A 51 0.21 0.31 0.08
C VAL A 51 0.18 -0.16 -1.36
N VAL A 52 0.46 0.75 -2.29
CA VAL A 52 0.50 0.42 -3.72
C VAL A 52 1.95 0.26 -4.15
N ALA A 53 2.40 -0.99 -4.15
CA ALA A 53 3.71 -1.40 -4.68
C ALA A 53 3.57 -2.09 -6.05
N GLY A 54 4.66 -2.15 -6.81
CA GLY A 54 4.69 -2.84 -8.10
C GLY A 54 5.57 -2.16 -9.13
N ILE A 55 5.71 -2.79 -10.29
CA ILE A 55 6.54 -2.33 -11.40
C ILE A 55 5.90 -1.07 -12.03
N ASP A 56 6.74 -0.18 -12.56
CA ASP A 56 6.24 0.99 -13.30
C ASP A 56 5.48 0.55 -14.56
N GLY A 57 4.33 1.16 -14.79
CA GLY A 57 3.40 0.76 -15.86
C GLY A 57 2.39 -0.32 -15.47
N ALA A 58 2.47 -0.93 -14.29
CA ALA A 58 1.53 -1.98 -13.84
C ALA A 58 0.12 -1.48 -13.45
N GLY A 59 -0.28 -0.27 -13.88
CA GLY A 59 -1.63 0.27 -13.62
C GLY A 59 -1.85 0.89 -12.23
N LYS A 60 -0.81 1.01 -11.38
CA LYS A 60 -0.88 1.61 -10.02
C LYS A 60 -1.71 2.91 -9.98
N GLY A 61 -1.43 3.86 -10.87
CA GLY A 61 -2.14 5.14 -10.93
C GLY A 61 -3.61 5.00 -11.35
N ALA A 62 -3.91 4.12 -12.30
CA ALA A 62 -5.28 3.86 -12.73
C ALA A 62 -6.12 3.25 -11.59
N THR A 63 -5.55 2.32 -10.83
CA THR A 63 -6.18 1.73 -9.65
C THR A 63 -6.48 2.77 -8.56
N ILE A 64 -5.55 3.71 -8.32
CA ILE A 64 -5.76 4.78 -7.34
C ILE A 64 -6.89 5.71 -7.79
N ASN A 65 -6.92 6.09 -9.07
CA ASN A 65 -7.99 6.91 -9.62
C ASN A 65 -9.35 6.20 -9.49
N LEU A 66 -9.38 4.90 -9.77
CA LEU A 66 -10.57 4.07 -9.62
C LEU A 66 -11.07 4.06 -8.17
N ILE A 67 -10.18 3.87 -7.19
CA ILE A 67 -10.53 3.90 -5.77
C ILE A 67 -11.11 5.27 -5.39
N ASN A 68 -10.51 6.36 -5.84
CA ASN A 68 -11.03 7.72 -5.59
C ASN A 68 -12.35 8.03 -6.31
N GLU A 69 -12.62 7.39 -7.45
CA GLU A 69 -13.92 7.49 -8.13
C GLU A 69 -15.01 6.69 -7.41
N TRP A 70 -14.66 5.51 -6.87
CA TRP A 70 -15.63 4.58 -6.30
C TRP A 70 -15.97 4.87 -4.84
N MET A 71 -15.07 5.51 -4.13
CA MET A 71 -15.20 5.86 -2.71
C MET A 71 -15.31 7.38 -2.54
N ASP A 72 -15.62 7.84 -1.33
CA ASP A 72 -15.64 9.27 -1.02
C ASP A 72 -14.20 9.80 -0.83
N PRO A 73 -13.67 10.63 -1.76
CA PRO A 73 -12.29 11.08 -1.70
C PRO A 73 -12.02 12.02 -0.52
N ARG A 74 -13.05 12.62 0.10
CA ARG A 74 -12.89 13.50 1.29
C ARG A 74 -12.36 12.74 2.51
N HIS A 75 -12.48 11.42 2.50
CA HIS A 75 -12.05 10.54 3.57
C HIS A 75 -10.84 9.67 3.18
N ILE A 76 -10.24 9.97 2.03
CA ILE A 76 -9.04 9.32 1.49
C ILE A 76 -7.93 10.36 1.37
N ARG A 77 -6.71 9.99 1.75
CA ARG A 77 -5.52 10.81 1.55
C ARG A 77 -4.49 10.03 0.76
N THR A 78 -4.06 10.57 -0.38
CA THR A 78 -2.92 10.02 -1.12
C THR A 78 -1.62 10.48 -0.47
N LEU A 79 -0.77 9.53 -0.08
CA LEU A 79 0.52 9.72 0.56
C LEU A 79 1.61 9.34 -0.45
N ALA A 80 2.07 10.33 -1.22
CA ALA A 80 3.06 10.11 -2.26
C ALA A 80 4.46 10.48 -1.76
N PHE A 81 5.35 9.49 -1.68
CA PHE A 81 6.72 9.66 -1.23
C PHE A 81 7.67 9.57 -2.41
N ASN A 82 8.31 10.70 -2.71
CA ASN A 82 9.45 10.80 -3.61
C ASN A 82 10.75 10.35 -2.91
N PRO A 83 11.91 10.28 -3.59
CA PRO A 83 13.19 10.12 -2.92
C PRO A 83 13.35 11.09 -1.74
N PRO A 84 13.92 10.65 -0.61
CA PRO A 84 13.96 11.45 0.61
C PRO A 84 14.76 12.74 0.41
N THR A 85 14.22 13.86 0.88
CA THR A 85 14.90 15.17 0.87
C THR A 85 16.11 15.15 1.82
N PRO A 86 17.06 16.12 1.69
CA PRO A 86 18.18 16.22 2.62
C PRO A 86 17.74 16.28 4.10
N GLU A 87 16.67 17.03 4.40
CA GLU A 87 16.09 17.09 5.74
C GLU A 87 15.55 15.73 6.19
N GLU A 88 14.82 15.02 5.33
CA GLU A 88 14.30 13.68 5.67
C GLU A 88 15.42 12.66 5.93
N GLN A 89 16.59 12.83 5.31
CA GLN A 89 17.76 11.96 5.51
C GLN A 89 18.45 12.17 6.87
N GLU A 90 18.17 13.27 7.57
CA GLU A 90 18.67 13.50 8.94
C GLU A 90 17.88 12.69 9.99
N TYR A 91 16.71 12.17 9.62
CA TYR A 91 15.86 11.36 10.48
C TYR A 91 15.97 9.87 10.14
N PRO A 92 15.56 8.96 11.07
CA PRO A 92 15.43 7.55 10.74
C PRO A 92 14.50 7.32 9.54
N LEU A 93 14.87 6.41 8.63
CA LEU A 93 14.16 6.14 7.37
C LEU A 93 12.63 6.12 7.48
N LEU A 94 12.10 5.48 8.53
CA LEU A 94 10.67 5.23 8.70
C LEU A 94 9.89 6.43 9.23
N TRP A 95 10.57 7.46 9.73
CA TRP A 95 9.98 8.65 10.35
C TRP A 95 9.00 9.38 9.43
N ARG A 96 9.36 9.54 8.14
CA ARG A 96 8.52 10.26 7.17
C ARG A 96 7.17 9.59 6.94
N TYR A 97 7.13 8.26 7.01
CA TYR A 97 5.88 7.50 6.86
C TYR A 97 5.01 7.61 8.12
N TRP A 98 5.62 7.54 9.30
CA TRP A 98 4.96 7.73 10.59
C TRP A 98 4.23 9.07 10.68
N ARG A 99 4.86 10.16 10.22
CA ARG A 99 4.29 11.52 10.27
C ARG A 99 3.02 11.69 9.45
N GLU A 100 2.89 10.90 8.39
CA GLU A 100 1.88 11.08 7.36
C GLU A 100 0.66 10.16 7.54
N LEU A 101 0.70 9.27 8.54
CA LEU A 101 -0.35 8.29 8.81
C LEU A 101 -1.74 8.95 8.91
N PRO A 102 -2.77 8.36 8.28
CA PRO A 102 -4.13 8.87 8.38
C PRO A 102 -4.68 8.65 9.80
N PRO A 103 -5.55 9.55 10.29
CA PRO A 103 -6.22 9.35 11.57
C PRO A 103 -7.18 8.16 11.51
N LYS A 104 -7.55 7.62 12.68
CA LYS A 104 -8.55 6.55 12.79
C LYS A 104 -9.84 6.94 12.07
N GLY A 105 -10.46 5.97 11.40
CA GLY A 105 -11.65 6.21 10.57
C GLY A 105 -11.34 6.54 9.11
N ARG A 106 -10.13 7.04 8.79
CA ARG A 106 -9.74 7.44 7.44
C ARG A 106 -8.84 6.43 6.73
N THR A 107 -8.75 6.59 5.43
CA THR A 107 -7.92 5.78 4.53
C THR A 107 -6.76 6.61 3.99
N GLY A 108 -5.56 6.03 3.99
CA GLY A 108 -4.39 6.53 3.29
C GLY A 108 -4.02 5.59 2.15
N ILE A 109 -3.67 6.13 0.99
CA ILE A 109 -3.15 5.37 -0.15
C ILE A 109 -1.69 5.75 -0.33
N VAL A 110 -0.77 4.81 -0.12
CA VAL A 110 0.67 5.06 -0.09
C VAL A 110 1.29 4.74 -1.45
N PHE A 111 2.04 5.70 -2.00
CA PHE A 111 2.89 5.54 -3.17
C PHE A 111 4.35 5.80 -2.77
N GLY A 112 5.28 4.93 -3.18
CA GLY A 112 6.69 5.04 -2.74
C GLY A 112 6.88 4.67 -1.26
N SER A 113 6.17 3.64 -0.81
CA SER A 113 6.19 3.16 0.59
C SER A 113 7.59 2.78 1.09
N TRP A 114 7.66 2.39 2.36
CA TRP A 114 8.88 1.89 3.01
C TRP A 114 9.48 0.63 2.37
N TYR A 115 8.81 0.01 1.40
CA TYR A 115 9.35 -1.04 0.56
C TYR A 115 10.31 -0.55 -0.54
N ALA A 116 10.21 0.72 -0.95
CA ALA A 116 11.02 1.24 -2.07
C ALA A 116 12.55 1.10 -1.84
N PRO A 117 13.11 1.41 -0.65
CA PRO A 117 14.53 1.18 -0.38
C PRO A 117 14.93 -0.30 -0.46
N LEU A 118 14.04 -1.22 -0.05
CA LEU A 118 14.29 -2.65 -0.15
C LEU A 118 14.32 -3.11 -1.62
N PHE A 119 13.38 -2.65 -2.45
CA PHE A 119 13.41 -2.95 -3.88
C PHE A 119 14.66 -2.39 -4.56
N ASN A 120 15.04 -1.14 -4.25
CA ASN A 120 16.26 -0.53 -4.79
C ASN A 120 17.51 -1.32 -4.39
N LEU A 121 17.57 -1.80 -3.14
CA LEU A 121 18.67 -2.66 -2.68
C LEU A 121 18.70 -3.96 -3.47
N LEU A 122 17.56 -4.65 -3.61
CA LEU A 122 17.47 -5.93 -4.34
C LEU A 122 17.85 -5.81 -5.82
N MET A 123 17.59 -4.65 -6.45
CA MET A 123 17.96 -4.37 -7.85
C MET A 123 19.42 -3.90 -8.00
N SER A 124 20.15 -3.66 -6.91
CA SER A 124 21.53 -3.20 -6.98
C SER A 124 22.48 -4.30 -7.50
N LYS A 125 23.66 -3.91 -8.00
CA LYS A 125 24.63 -4.86 -8.59
C LYS A 125 25.17 -5.90 -7.62
N ASN A 126 25.22 -5.60 -6.32
CA ASN A 126 25.76 -6.51 -5.30
C ASN A 126 25.08 -6.26 -3.94
N PRO A 127 23.82 -6.72 -3.77
CA PRO A 127 23.10 -6.49 -2.54
C PRO A 127 23.70 -7.31 -1.40
N LYS A 128 24.12 -6.64 -0.34
CA LYS A 128 24.62 -7.33 0.85
C LYS A 128 23.44 -7.95 1.61
N ARG A 129 23.53 -9.25 1.89
CA ARG A 129 22.52 -9.99 2.64
C ARG A 129 22.18 -9.34 3.99
N ALA A 130 23.20 -8.85 4.71
CA ALA A 130 23.01 -8.17 5.99
C ALA A 130 22.15 -6.89 5.88
N ASP A 131 22.30 -6.13 4.79
CA ASP A 131 21.49 -4.92 4.57
C ASP A 131 20.05 -5.28 4.22
N ILE A 132 19.83 -6.36 3.45
CA ILE A 132 18.48 -6.88 3.14
C ILE A 132 17.79 -7.33 4.42
N GLU A 133 18.48 -8.13 5.25
CA GLU A 133 17.94 -8.64 6.51
C GLU A 133 17.61 -7.50 7.48
N ARG A 134 18.49 -6.49 7.60
CA ARG A 134 18.24 -5.30 8.41
C ARG A 134 16.99 -4.54 7.96
N LEU A 135 16.88 -4.20 6.67
CA LEU A 135 15.72 -3.46 6.14
C LEU A 135 14.43 -4.27 6.30
N THR A 136 14.48 -5.57 5.99
CA THR A 136 13.32 -6.46 6.13
C THR A 136 12.83 -6.54 7.57
N SER A 137 13.75 -6.64 8.54
CA SER A 137 13.40 -6.63 9.97
C SER A 137 12.74 -5.30 10.34
N SER A 138 13.35 -4.17 9.96
CA SER A 138 12.82 -2.84 10.29
C SER A 138 11.43 -2.60 9.69
N ILE A 139 11.13 -3.09 8.50
CA ILE A 139 9.79 -3.02 7.88
C ILE A 139 8.78 -3.85 8.68
N LYS A 140 9.13 -5.10 9.04
CA LYS A 140 8.27 -5.97 9.84
C LYS A 140 7.97 -5.37 11.21
N ASP A 141 8.99 -4.83 11.88
CA ASP A 141 8.85 -4.20 13.20
C ASP A 141 7.96 -2.97 13.13
N PHE A 142 8.10 -2.17 12.07
CA PHE A 142 7.26 -1.01 11.81
C PHE A 142 5.80 -1.39 11.61
N GLU A 143 5.50 -2.35 10.74
CA GLU A 143 4.13 -2.81 10.48
C GLU A 143 3.49 -3.48 11.69
N ALA A 144 4.27 -4.22 12.48
CA ALA A 144 3.80 -4.76 13.74
C ALA A 144 3.40 -3.65 14.73
N LEU A 145 4.17 -2.57 14.79
CA LEU A 145 3.83 -1.40 15.62
C LEU A 145 2.57 -0.69 15.09
N LEU A 146 2.48 -0.47 13.78
CA LEU A 146 1.28 0.08 13.14
C LEU A 146 0.02 -0.73 13.46
N ALA A 147 0.09 -2.06 13.31
CA ALA A 147 -1.02 -2.96 13.60
C ALA A 147 -1.47 -2.89 15.06
N ARG A 148 -0.51 -2.83 16.00
CA ARG A 148 -0.77 -2.66 17.44
C ARG A 148 -1.48 -1.34 17.74
N ASP A 149 -1.12 -0.27 17.06
CA ASP A 149 -1.70 1.08 17.26
C ASP A 149 -3.01 1.30 16.49
N GLY A 150 -3.50 0.26 15.80
CA GLY A 150 -4.78 0.29 15.10
C GLY A 150 -4.69 0.89 13.70
N VAL A 151 -3.54 0.79 13.05
CA VAL A 151 -3.39 1.05 11.61
C VAL A 151 -3.48 -0.29 10.89
N GLN A 152 -4.50 -0.47 10.07
CA GLN A 152 -4.63 -1.64 9.21
C GLN A 152 -3.84 -1.39 7.93
N VAL A 153 -2.83 -2.20 7.64
CA VAL A 153 -2.08 -2.17 6.38
C VAL A 153 -2.64 -3.21 5.42
N LEU A 154 -2.85 -2.81 4.17
CA LEU A 154 -3.22 -3.66 3.03
C LEU A 154 -2.18 -3.40 1.94
N GLU A 155 -1.52 -4.44 1.45
CA GLU A 155 -0.38 -4.38 0.52
C GLU A 155 -0.49 -5.42 -0.60
#